data_AF-A0A328RJA7-F1
#
_entry.id   AF-A0A328RJA7-F1
#
_cell.length_a   1.000
_cell.length_b   1.000
_cell.length_c   1.000
_cell.angle_alpha   90.00
_cell.angle_beta   90.00
_cell.angle_gamma   90.00
#
_symmetry.space_group_name_H-M   'P 1'
#
loop_
_entity.id
_entity.type
_entity.pdbx_description
1 polymer ?
#
loop_
_entity_poly.entity_id
_entity_poly.type
_entity_poly.pdbx_seq_one_letter_code
_entity_poly.pdbx_strand_id
1 'polypeptide(L)'
;MIIEILDLFFQAIYLVLIVRIALSWIPHDKQHPIIEWIYKVTTPILKPFQQMIPPIGGMDVSPIVAFFAIGFLKRILFSIL
;
A
#
# COMPACT_ATOMS: atom_id res chain seq x y z
N MET A 1 16.72 14.65 11.35
CA MET A 1 16.84 14.68 9.88
C MET A 1 16.57 13.33 9.20
N ILE A 2 17.43 12.30 9.30
CA ILE A 2 17.21 11.02 8.57
C ILE A 2 15.91 10.32 9.01
N ILE A 3 15.66 10.23 10.31
CA ILE A 3 14.45 9.62 10.88
C ILE A 3 13.18 10.33 10.38
N GLU A 4 13.19 11.66 10.31
CA GLU A 4 12.03 12.46 9.86
C GLU A 4 11.74 12.24 8.38
N ILE A 5 12.78 12.16 7.53
CA ILE A 5 12.62 11.87 6.10
C ILE A 5 12.06 10.47 5.90
N LEU A 6 12.55 9.48 6.65
CA LEU A 6 12.02 8.12 6.63
C LEU A 6 10.56 8.10 7.10
N ASP A 7 10.24 8.83 8.16
CA ASP A 7 8.89 8.85 8.71
C ASP A 7 7.90 9.43 7.69
N LEU A 8 8.28 10.56 7.07
CA LEU A 8 7.51 11.19 5.99
C LEU A 8 7.30 10.23 4.81
N PHE A 9 8.35 9.50 4.41
CA PHE A 9 8.27 8.51 3.33
C PHE A 9 7.25 7.40 3.65
N PHE A 10 7.32 6.81 4.85
CA PHE A 10 6.34 5.81 5.26
C PHE A 10 4.92 6.38 5.33
N GLN A 11 4.74 7.59 5.86
CA GLN A 11 3.43 8.27 5.90
C GLN A 11 2.83 8.43 4.49
N ALA A 12 3.65 8.84 3.51
CA ALA A 12 3.22 8.96 2.13
C ALA A 12 2.77 7.61 1.54
N ILE A 13 3.53 6.53 1.76
CA ILE A 13 3.14 5.18 1.33
C ILE A 13 1.83 4.75 1.97
N TYR A 14 1.66 4.99 3.28
CA TYR A 14 0.44 4.64 3.99
C TYR A 14 -0.78 5.34 3.44
N LEU A 15 -0.67 6.65 3.15
CA LEU A 15 -1.77 7.41 2.58
C LEU A 15 -2.22 6.80 1.25
N VAL A 16 -1.28 6.49 0.35
CA VAL A 16 -1.59 5.90 -0.95
C VAL A 16 -2.17 4.47 -0.77
N LEU A 17 -1.67 3.69 0.19
CA LEU A 17 -2.21 2.37 0.50
C LEU A 17 -3.63 2.41 1.08
N ILE A 18 -3.96 3.40 1.90
CA ILE A 18 -5.34 3.59 2.40
C ILE A 18 -6.29 3.86 1.24
N VAL A 19 -5.90 4.77 0.34
CA VAL A 19 -6.70 5.03 -0.87
C VAL A 19 -6.81 3.76 -1.71
N ARG A 20 -5.72 3.00 -1.83
CA ARG A 20 -5.70 1.73 -2.55
C ARG A 20 -6.62 0.67 -1.96
N ILE A 21 -6.72 0.57 -0.64
CA ILE A 21 -7.68 -0.29 0.05
C ILE A 21 -9.10 0.13 -0.31
N ALA A 22 -9.43 1.42 -0.23
CA ALA A 22 -10.76 1.91 -0.60
C ALA A 22 -11.10 1.59 -2.06
N LEU A 23 -10.17 1.83 -2.99
CA LEU A 23 -10.33 1.53 -4.41
C LEU A 23 -10.48 0.02 -4.68
N SER A 24 -9.94 -0.85 -3.83
CA SER A 24 -10.08 -2.31 -4.00
C SER A 24 -11.50 -2.83 -3.77
N TRP A 25 -12.32 -2.10 -3.01
CA TRP A 25 -13.69 -2.48 -2.65
C TRP A 25 -14.75 -1.63 -3.35
N ILE A 26 -14.42 -0.38 -3.67
CA ILE A 26 -15.34 0.56 -4.31
C ILE A 26 -15.10 0.54 -5.82
N PRO A 27 -16.13 0.26 -6.65
CA PRO A 27 -16.04 0.40 -8.10
C PRO A 27 -15.63 1.81 -8.50
N HIS A 28 -14.68 1.94 -9.42
CA HIS A 28 -14.12 3.22 -9.83
C HIS A 28 -13.56 3.14 -11.26
N ASP A 29 -13.37 4.29 -11.89
CA ASP A 29 -12.74 4.39 -13.20
C ASP A 29 -11.20 4.33 -13.09
N LYS A 30 -10.60 3.27 -13.63
CA LYS A 30 -9.14 3.07 -13.62
C LYS A 30 -8.39 3.99 -14.58
N GLN A 31 -9.10 4.64 -15.52
CA GLN A 31 -8.51 5.58 -16.48
C GLN A 31 -8.37 6.99 -15.91
N HIS A 32 -8.97 7.27 -14.75
CA HIS A 32 -8.79 8.56 -14.08
C HIS A 32 -7.31 8.75 -13.71
N PRO A 33 -6.63 9.85 -14.12
CA PRO A 33 -5.18 9.99 -14.00
C PRO A 33 -4.63 9.78 -12.59
N ILE A 34 -5.35 10.27 -11.57
CA ILE A 34 -4.96 10.10 -10.16
C ILE A 34 -5.06 8.63 -9.73
N ILE A 35 -6.11 7.93 -10.17
CA ILE A 35 -6.31 6.52 -9.85
C ILE A 35 -5.24 5.69 -10.55
N GLU A 36 -5.02 5.91 -11.85
CA GLU A 36 -3.96 5.24 -12.60
C GLU A 36 -2.59 5.42 -11.92
N TRP A 37 -2.29 6.64 -11.46
CA TRP A 37 -1.06 6.92 -10.71
C TRP A 37 -0.99 6.15 -9.39
N ILE A 38 -2.08 6.09 -8.60
CA ILE A 38 -2.14 5.27 -7.38
C ILE A 38 -1.87 3.79 -7.70
N TYR A 39 -2.49 3.26 -8.75
CA TYR A 39 -2.23 1.90 -9.22
C TYR A 39 -0.75 1.71 -9.56
N LYS A 40 -0.12 2.62 -10.31
CA LYS A 40 1.30 2.53 -10.69
C LYS A 40 2.23 2.53 -9.48
N VAL A 41 2.00 3.39 -8.49
CA VAL A 41 2.84 3.48 -7.29
C VAL A 41 2.67 2.27 -6.37
N THR A 42 1.43 1.79 -6.20
CA THR A 42 1.15 0.70 -5.27
C THR A 42 1.40 -0.70 -5.85
N THR A 43 1.28 -0.89 -7.16
CA THR A 43 1.41 -2.22 -7.78
C THR A 43 2.73 -2.93 -7.47
N PRO A 44 3.92 -2.30 -7.52
CA PRO A 44 5.18 -2.96 -7.17
C PRO A 44 5.20 -3.45 -5.71
N ILE A 45 4.58 -2.70 -4.80
CA ILE A 45 4.45 -3.04 -3.38
C ILE A 45 3.47 -4.20 -3.22
N LEU A 46 2.34 -4.18 -3.93
CA LEU A 46 1.24 -5.14 -3.76
C LEU A 46 1.43 -6.45 -4.52
N LYS A 47 2.11 -6.44 -5.66
CA LYS A 47 2.27 -7.60 -6.55
C LYS A 47 2.81 -8.84 -5.82
N PRO A 48 3.82 -8.76 -4.93
CA PRO A 48 4.25 -9.91 -4.14
C PRO A 48 3.13 -10.48 -3.26
N PHE A 49 2.35 -9.62 -2.62
CA PHE A 49 1.23 -10.04 -1.77
C PHE A 49 0.09 -10.65 -2.60
N GLN A 50 -0.21 -10.09 -3.77
CA GLN A 50 -1.20 -10.63 -4.72
C GLN A 50 -0.82 -12.00 -5.27
N GLN A 51 0.48 -12.29 -5.38
CA GLN A 51 0.98 -13.61 -5.78
C GLN A 51 0.83 -14.66 -4.66
N MET A 52 0.92 -14.23 -3.40
CA MET A 52 0.81 -15.12 -2.24
C MET A 52 -0.64 -15.30 -1.77
N ILE A 53 -1.48 -14.28 -1.95
CA ILE A 53 -2.84 -14.23 -1.42
C ILE A 53 -3.82 -14.05 -2.59
N PRO A 54 -4.59 -15.09 -2.96
CA PRO A 54 -5.61 -14.96 -3.98
C PRO A 54 -6.72 -14.00 -3.54
N PRO A 55 -7.44 -13.36 -4.47
CA PRO A 55 -8.59 -12.53 -4.14
C PRO A 55 -9.63 -13.30 -3.32
N ILE A 56 -10.11 -12.70 -2.23
CA ILE A 56 -11.13 -13.30 -1.36
C ILE A 56 -12.48 -12.68 -1.71
N GLY A 57 -13.43 -13.51 -2.15
CA GLY A 57 -14.76 -13.05 -2.56
C GLY A 57 -14.74 -12.07 -3.75
N GLY A 58 -13.74 -12.20 -4.64
CA GLY A 58 -13.56 -11.29 -5.78
C GLY A 58 -12.93 -9.94 -5.43
N MET A 59 -12.59 -9.70 -4.16
CA MET A 59 -11.93 -8.49 -3.70
C MET A 59 -10.44 -8.73 -3.46
N ASP A 60 -9.64 -7.72 -3.81
CA ASP A 60 -8.20 -7.74 -3.56
C ASP A 60 -7.92 -7.34 -2.10
N VAL A 61 -7.60 -8.32 -1.26
CA VAL A 61 -7.24 -8.11 0.15
C VAL A 61 -5.74 -7.84 0.36
N SER A 62 -4.93 -7.97 -0.69
CA SER A 62 -3.49 -7.74 -0.62
C SER A 62 -3.09 -6.34 -0.13
N PRO A 63 -3.84 -5.24 -0.41
CA PRO A 63 -3.51 -3.92 0.11
C PRO A 63 -3.52 -3.84 1.63
N ILE A 64 -4.43 -4.58 2.28
CA ILE A 64 -4.55 -4.63 3.74
C ILE A 64 -3.35 -5.37 4.33
N VAL A 65 -2.99 -6.51 3.75
CA VAL A 65 -1.84 -7.28 4.23
C VAL A 65 -0.54 -6.49 4.05
N ALA A 66 -0.37 -5.83 2.89
CA ALA A 66 0.77 -4.95 2.65
C ALA A 66 0.82 -3.78 3.65
N PHE A 67 -0.33 -3.17 3.98
CA PHE A 67 -0.42 -2.11 4.98
C PHE A 67 0.15 -2.56 6.34
N PHE A 68 -0.28 -3.72 6.85
CA PHE A 68 0.25 -4.25 8.10
C PHE A 68 1.72 -4.66 8.01
N ALA A 69 2.14 -5.28 6.91
CA ALA A 69 3.53 -5.69 6.69
C ALA A 69 4.49 -4.49 6.68
N ILE A 70 4.11 -3.41 6.00
CA ILE A 70 4.87 -2.17 5.95
C ILE A 70 4.95 -1.53 7.34
N GLY A 71 3.89 -1.60 8.14
CA GLY A 71 3.93 -1.10 9.51
C GLY A 71 4.82 -1.86 10.45
N PHE A 72 4.81 -3.19 10.31
CA PHE A 72 5.77 -4.02 11.02
C PHE A 72 7.20 -3.70 10.62
N LEU A 73 7.47 -3.55 9.32
CA LEU A 73 8.78 -3.16 8.79
C LEU A 73 9.23 -1.79 9.30
N LYS A 74 8.34 -0.78 9.28
CA LYS A 74 8.61 0.56 9.82
C LYS A 74 8.99 0.46 11.30
N ARG A 75 8.22 -0.27 12.10
CA ARG A 75 8.47 -0.42 13.54
C ARG A 75 9.83 -1.06 13.81
N ILE A 76 10.18 -2.12 13.08
CA ILE A 76 11.50 -2.77 13.22
C ILE A 76 12.61 -1.80 12.82
N LEU A 77 12.50 -1.15 11.67
CA LEU A 77 13.52 -0.24 11.16
C LEU A 77 13.81 0.89 12.16
N PHE A 78 12.75 1.54 12.68
CA PHE A 78 12.88 2.63 13.64
C PHE A 78 13.30 2.17 15.05
N SER A 79 13.17 0.87 15.36
CA SER A 79 13.68 0.33 16.62
C SER A 79 15.19 0.08 16.60
N ILE A 80 15.79 -0.03 15.41
CA ILE A 80 17.21 -0.34 15.22
C ILE A 80 18.01 0.94 14.94
N LEU A 81 17.38 1.94 14.32
CA LEU A 81 17.96 3.24 13.98
C LEU A 81 18.03 4.19 15.20
#